data_AF-A0AAT9QNM9-F1
#
_entry.id   AF-A0AAT9QNM9-F1
#
_cell.length_a   1.000
_cell.length_b   1.000
_cell.length_c   1.000
_cell.angle_alpha   90.00
_cell.angle_beta   90.00
_cell.angle_gamma   90.00
#
_symmetry.space_group_name_H-M   'P 1'
#
loop_
_entity.id
_entity.type
_entity.pdbx_description
1 polymer ?
#
loop_
_entity_poly.entity_id
_entity_poly.type
_entity_poly.pdbx_seq_one_letter_code
_entity_poly.pdbx_strand_id
1 'polypeptide(L)'
;MRAAEESLHQTNVLLDAISKVSGNLDDARNGLEAAVVDTAQDLAQAKAMIQSGGHAELAGPVAAVEAALAQVKTEIQGGRIDPIATLQRVETAHQSLDQALTGVRDQQEQARRAQASLQQTIMSAQAQISATSDYITARRGGVGTEARTRLAESQRNLDYALSISRTDPVTALTYAQQAHALAAQAAQLAQADVEHFDGYANQGFGRGGMFGGGGGGGLGGAILGGILINSILNGGHGGWGGGGGGWGDGGGGGGWGGDSGGFGGDMGGGDFGGGDFGGGDSGSF
;
A
#
# COMPACT_ATOMS: atom_id res chain seq x y z
N MET A 1 30.03 64.14 -23.85
CA MET A 1 30.24 62.83 -24.52
C MET A 1 29.89 61.71 -23.55
N ARG A 2 30.68 61.45 -22.49
CA ARG A 2 30.38 60.38 -21.50
C ARG A 2 28.99 60.40 -20.85
N ALA A 3 28.47 61.58 -20.46
CA ALA A 3 27.13 61.67 -19.85
C ALA A 3 25.98 61.34 -20.83
N ALA A 4 26.18 61.57 -22.14
CA ALA A 4 25.20 61.22 -23.16
C ALA A 4 25.26 59.72 -23.52
N GLU A 5 26.46 59.13 -23.52
CA GLU A 5 26.68 57.69 -23.70
C GLU A 5 26.07 56.88 -22.54
N GLU A 6 26.25 57.34 -21.30
CA GLU A 6 25.64 56.71 -20.11
C GLU A 6 24.11 56.77 -20.15
N SER A 7 23.55 57.92 -20.54
CA SER A 7 22.08 58.09 -20.67
C SER A 7 21.49 57.21 -21.78
N LEU A 8 22.19 57.04 -22.90
CA LEU A 8 21.79 56.10 -23.96
C LEU A 8 21.86 54.65 -23.48
N HIS A 9 22.91 54.27 -22.74
CA HIS A 9 23.01 52.95 -22.15
C HIS A 9 21.87 52.66 -21.17
N GLN A 10 21.58 53.60 -20.26
CA GLN A 10 20.47 53.48 -19.31
C GLN A 10 19.11 53.38 -20.00
N THR A 11 18.90 54.10 -21.10
CA THR A 11 17.68 54.02 -21.91
C THR A 11 17.51 52.64 -22.54
N ASN A 12 18.59 52.06 -23.07
CA ASN A 12 18.57 50.71 -23.64
C ASN A 12 18.26 49.64 -22.58
N VAL A 13 18.86 49.75 -21.39
CA VAL A 13 18.57 48.83 -20.27
C VAL A 13 17.10 48.88 -19.87
N LEU A 14 16.51 50.08 -19.79
CA LEU A 14 15.09 50.25 -19.48
C LEU A 14 14.19 49.67 -20.59
N LEU A 15 14.55 49.85 -21.86
CA LEU A 15 13.79 49.30 -22.98
C LEU A 15 13.80 47.76 -22.97
N ASP A 16 14.96 47.16 -22.72
CA ASP A 16 15.09 45.71 -22.58
C ASP A 16 14.28 45.19 -21.38
N ALA A 17 14.27 45.92 -20.26
CA ALA A 17 13.46 45.57 -19.10
C ALA A 17 11.96 45.63 -19.42
N ILE A 18 11.49 46.66 -20.14
CA ILE A 18 10.10 46.78 -20.58
C ILE A 18 9.73 45.65 -21.53
N SER A 19 10.60 45.29 -22.48
CA SER A 19 10.34 44.18 -23.41
C SER A 19 10.21 42.86 -22.67
N LYS A 20 11.06 42.61 -21.65
CA LYS A 20 10.97 41.42 -20.80
C LYS A 20 9.67 41.39 -19.99
N VAL A 21 9.29 42.52 -19.39
CA VAL A 21 8.02 42.62 -18.63
C VAL A 21 6.82 42.38 -19.55
N SER A 22 6.83 42.93 -20.77
CA SER A 22 5.76 42.67 -21.75
C SER A 22 5.65 41.18 -22.07
N GLY A 23 6.78 40.51 -22.36
CA GLY A 23 6.78 39.06 -22.60
C GLY A 23 6.23 38.27 -21.42
N ASN A 24 6.69 38.56 -20.20
CA ASN A 24 6.21 37.90 -18.98
C ASN A 24 4.70 38.10 -18.76
N LEU A 25 4.15 39.29 -19.09
CA LEU A 25 2.73 39.56 -18.96
C LEU A 25 1.89 38.81 -19.99
N ASP A 26 2.40 38.67 -21.22
CA ASP A 26 1.73 37.89 -22.27
C ASP A 26 1.75 36.39 -21.94
N ASP A 27 2.88 35.88 -21.43
CA ASP A 27 2.98 34.51 -20.93
C ASP A 27 2.02 34.27 -19.76
N ALA A 28 1.93 35.20 -18.81
CA ALA A 28 0.99 35.11 -17.69
C ALA A 28 -0.48 35.14 -18.14
N ARG A 29 -0.83 35.89 -19.19
CA ARG A 29 -2.19 35.90 -19.76
C ARG A 29 -2.52 34.56 -20.41
N ASN A 30 -1.61 34.04 -21.23
CA ASN A 30 -1.79 32.73 -21.88
C ASN A 30 -1.89 31.61 -20.83
N GLY A 31 -1.03 31.65 -19.80
CA GLY A 31 -1.08 30.73 -18.67
C GLY A 31 -2.39 30.83 -17.88
N LEU A 32 -2.90 32.05 -17.67
CA LEU A 32 -4.16 32.28 -16.97
C LEU A 32 -5.36 31.65 -17.70
N GLU A 33 -5.44 31.78 -19.02
CA GLU A 33 -6.51 31.16 -19.79
C GLU A 33 -6.51 29.63 -19.65
N ALA A 34 -5.34 29.00 -19.78
CA ALA A 34 -5.18 27.56 -19.59
C ALA A 34 -5.54 27.14 -18.15
N ALA A 35 -4.99 27.84 -17.15
CA ALA A 35 -5.24 27.55 -15.74
C ALA A 35 -6.73 27.66 -15.37
N VAL A 36 -7.45 28.65 -15.91
CA VAL A 36 -8.90 28.80 -15.68
C VAL A 36 -9.68 27.62 -16.29
N VAL A 37 -9.30 27.15 -17.49
CA VAL A 37 -9.96 26.01 -18.12
C VAL A 37 -9.75 24.73 -17.31
N ASP A 38 -8.51 24.42 -16.95
CA ASP A 38 -8.17 23.22 -16.18
C ASP A 38 -8.86 23.25 -14.80
N THR A 39 -8.79 24.40 -14.13
CA THR A 39 -9.44 24.62 -12.82
C THR A 39 -10.96 24.46 -12.90
N ALA A 40 -11.60 24.92 -13.98
CA ALA A 40 -13.04 24.77 -14.15
C ALA A 40 -13.46 23.31 -14.39
N GLN A 41 -12.63 22.52 -15.09
CA GLN A 41 -12.87 21.09 -15.29
C GLN A 41 -12.78 20.31 -13.97
N ASP A 42 -11.71 20.53 -13.20
CA ASP A 42 -11.53 19.88 -11.90
C ASP A 42 -12.62 20.30 -10.90
N LEU A 43 -13.02 21.58 -10.93
CA LEU A 43 -14.14 22.07 -10.14
C LEU A 43 -15.44 21.32 -10.49
N ALA A 44 -15.73 21.14 -11.79
CA ALA A 44 -16.92 20.41 -12.21
C ALA A 44 -16.88 18.94 -11.76
N GLN A 45 -15.71 18.29 -11.87
CA GLN A 45 -15.49 16.93 -11.38
C GLN A 45 -15.74 16.85 -9.86
N ALA A 46 -15.12 17.73 -9.08
CA ALA A 46 -15.25 17.74 -7.63
C ALA A 46 -16.70 18.00 -7.18
N LYS A 47 -17.43 18.90 -7.86
CA LYS A 47 -18.85 19.14 -7.58
C LYS A 47 -19.72 17.92 -7.87
N ALA A 48 -19.43 17.18 -8.94
CA ALA A 48 -20.13 15.93 -9.23
C ALA A 48 -19.88 14.86 -8.14
N MET A 49 -18.66 14.78 -7.61
CA MET A 49 -18.31 13.88 -6.49
C MET A 49 -19.05 14.25 -5.20
N ILE A 50 -19.18 15.53 -4.88
CA ILE A 50 -19.96 15.99 -3.72
C ILE A 50 -21.45 15.66 -3.90
N GLN A 51 -21.99 15.88 -5.11
CA GLN A 51 -23.41 15.64 -5.41
C GLN A 51 -23.82 14.17 -5.38
N SER A 52 -22.89 13.25 -5.66
CA SER A 52 -23.15 11.80 -5.52
C SER A 52 -23.24 11.34 -4.07
N GLY A 53 -23.09 12.25 -3.09
CA GLY A 53 -23.20 11.98 -1.66
C GLY A 53 -21.90 11.51 -1.01
N GLY A 54 -20.78 11.55 -1.74
CA GLY A 54 -19.44 11.26 -1.24
C GLY A 54 -18.59 12.52 -1.03
N HIS A 55 -17.43 12.35 -0.39
CA HIS A 55 -16.31 13.29 -0.41
C HIS A 55 -16.59 14.72 0.11
N ALA A 56 -17.21 14.84 1.29
CA ALA A 56 -17.49 16.15 1.92
C ALA A 56 -16.22 16.98 2.19
N GLU A 57 -15.07 16.32 2.29
CA GLU A 57 -13.74 16.94 2.39
C GLU A 57 -13.40 17.87 1.20
N LEU A 58 -14.03 17.67 0.02
CA LEU A 58 -13.85 18.52 -1.16
C LEU A 58 -14.54 19.88 -1.04
N ALA A 59 -15.48 20.06 -0.11
CA ALA A 59 -16.31 21.27 -0.05
C ALA A 59 -15.49 22.56 0.19
N GLY A 60 -14.46 22.49 1.03
CA GLY A 60 -13.55 23.62 1.31
C GLY A 60 -12.76 24.04 0.06
N PRO A 61 -11.96 23.14 -0.55
CA PRO A 61 -11.23 23.42 -1.77
C PRO A 61 -12.12 23.88 -2.94
N VAL A 62 -13.30 23.26 -3.11
CA VAL A 62 -14.29 23.66 -4.11
C VAL A 62 -14.74 25.12 -3.90
N ALA A 63 -15.06 25.50 -2.67
CA ALA A 63 -15.46 26.88 -2.36
C ALA A 63 -14.32 27.89 -2.60
N ALA A 64 -13.07 27.51 -2.31
CA ALA A 64 -11.90 28.35 -2.57
C ALA A 64 -11.69 28.60 -4.08
N VAL A 65 -11.83 27.56 -4.89
CA VAL A 65 -11.74 27.65 -6.35
C VAL A 65 -12.90 28.47 -6.93
N GLU A 66 -14.13 28.27 -6.46
CA GLU A 66 -15.28 29.08 -6.88
C GLU A 66 -15.07 30.57 -6.60
N ALA A 67 -14.55 30.91 -5.42
CA ALA A 67 -14.24 32.29 -5.05
C ALA A 67 -13.14 32.88 -5.94
N ALA A 68 -12.07 32.12 -6.21
CA ALA A 68 -10.98 32.57 -7.09
C ALA A 68 -11.48 32.86 -8.51
N LEU A 69 -12.23 31.93 -9.12
CA LEU A 69 -12.79 32.10 -10.46
C LEU A 69 -13.81 33.24 -10.55
N ALA A 70 -14.65 33.43 -9.52
CA ALA A 70 -15.58 34.56 -9.45
C ALA A 70 -14.84 35.90 -9.39
N GLN A 71 -13.71 35.95 -8.67
CA GLN A 71 -12.87 37.14 -8.60
C GLN A 71 -12.19 37.43 -9.93
N VAL A 72 -11.61 36.42 -10.61
CA VAL A 72 -11.06 36.57 -11.97
C VAL A 72 -12.11 37.17 -12.91
N LYS A 73 -13.33 36.65 -12.90
CA LYS A 73 -14.43 37.16 -13.73
C LYS A 73 -14.72 38.65 -13.44
N THR A 74 -14.68 39.05 -12.18
CA THR A 74 -14.92 40.44 -11.76
C THR A 74 -13.79 41.36 -12.22
N GLU A 75 -12.54 40.91 -12.13
CA GLU A 75 -11.35 41.65 -12.58
C GLU A 75 -11.33 41.81 -14.11
N ILE A 76 -11.73 40.78 -14.86
CA ILE A 76 -11.91 40.84 -16.33
C ILE A 76 -12.95 41.91 -16.68
N GLN A 77 -14.11 41.91 -16.01
CA GLN A 77 -15.19 42.87 -16.26
C GLN A 77 -14.82 44.30 -15.87
N GLY A 78 -13.97 44.48 -14.86
CA GLY A 78 -13.49 45.78 -14.40
C GLY A 78 -12.39 46.41 -15.27
N GLY A 79 -11.81 45.66 -16.22
CA GLY A 79 -10.81 46.16 -17.17
C GLY A 79 -9.42 46.46 -16.59
N ARG A 80 -9.18 46.20 -15.30
CA ARG A 80 -7.86 46.25 -14.66
C ARG A 80 -7.52 44.86 -14.14
N ILE A 81 -6.74 44.13 -14.94
CA ILE A 81 -6.19 42.84 -14.56
C ILE A 81 -4.69 42.97 -14.34
N ASP A 82 -4.24 42.47 -13.20
CA ASP A 82 -2.86 42.06 -12.99
C ASP A 82 -2.80 40.55 -13.31
N PRO A 83 -2.36 40.16 -14.52
CA PRO A 83 -2.43 38.76 -14.95
C PRO A 83 -1.53 37.87 -14.09
N ILE A 84 -0.44 38.40 -13.52
CA ILE A 84 0.47 37.64 -12.67
C ILE A 84 -0.21 37.32 -11.33
N ALA A 85 -0.76 38.34 -10.66
CA ALA A 85 -1.45 38.15 -9.39
C ALA A 85 -2.72 37.29 -9.55
N THR A 86 -3.41 37.42 -10.68
CA THR A 86 -4.61 36.63 -11.01
C THR A 86 -4.25 35.16 -11.22
N LEU A 87 -3.23 34.88 -12.04
CA LEU A 87 -2.73 33.54 -12.29
C LEU A 87 -2.32 32.85 -10.99
N GLN A 88 -1.48 33.50 -10.19
CA GLN A 88 -1.01 32.94 -8.91
C GLN A 88 -2.17 32.57 -7.97
N ARG A 89 -3.24 33.39 -7.94
CA ARG A 89 -4.42 33.11 -7.12
C ARG A 89 -5.18 31.87 -7.61
N VAL A 90 -5.38 31.75 -8.92
CA VAL A 90 -6.05 30.59 -9.53
C VAL A 90 -5.24 29.32 -9.28
N GLU A 91 -3.93 29.37 -9.52
CA GLU A 91 -3.02 28.24 -9.28
C GLU A 91 -3.03 27.80 -7.81
N THR A 92 -3.00 28.74 -6.86
CA THR A 92 -3.04 28.41 -5.43
C THR A 92 -4.33 27.69 -5.04
N ALA A 93 -5.48 28.16 -5.55
CA ALA A 93 -6.77 27.52 -5.29
C ALA A 93 -6.87 26.15 -5.98
N HIS A 94 -6.39 26.07 -7.22
CA HIS A 94 -6.35 24.83 -8.01
C HIS A 94 -5.48 23.76 -7.36
N GLN A 95 -4.29 24.12 -6.88
CA GLN A 95 -3.41 23.20 -6.15
C GLN A 95 -4.09 22.60 -4.92
N SER A 96 -4.84 23.41 -4.16
CA SER A 96 -5.61 22.90 -3.01
C SER A 96 -6.69 21.91 -3.43
N LEU A 97 -7.35 22.14 -4.57
CA LEU A 97 -8.37 21.23 -5.10
C LEU A 97 -7.73 19.94 -5.63
N ASP A 98 -6.65 20.04 -6.38
CA ASP A 98 -5.95 18.89 -6.96
C ASP A 98 -5.35 17.97 -5.89
N GLN A 99 -4.79 18.52 -4.81
CA GLN A 99 -4.35 17.73 -3.65
C GLN A 99 -5.51 16.92 -3.05
N ALA A 100 -6.68 17.53 -2.92
CA ALA A 100 -7.86 16.85 -2.38
C ALA A 100 -8.39 15.78 -3.35
N LEU A 101 -8.46 16.08 -4.65
CA LEU A 101 -8.83 15.11 -5.69
C LEU A 101 -7.86 13.93 -5.77
N THR A 102 -6.57 14.18 -5.61
CA THR A 102 -5.54 13.13 -5.54
C THR A 102 -5.79 12.22 -4.34
N GLY A 103 -6.05 12.79 -3.16
CA GLY A 103 -6.41 12.00 -1.98
C GLY A 103 -7.65 11.11 -2.19
N VAL A 104 -8.66 11.62 -2.90
CA VAL A 104 -9.85 10.83 -3.27
C VAL A 104 -9.50 9.68 -4.22
N ARG A 105 -8.68 9.94 -5.25
CA ARG A 105 -8.24 8.90 -6.21
C ARG A 105 -7.42 7.81 -5.50
N ASP A 106 -6.55 8.19 -4.59
CA ASP A 106 -5.73 7.26 -3.80
C ASP A 106 -6.59 6.35 -2.91
N GLN A 107 -7.58 6.92 -2.22
CA GLN A 107 -8.52 6.14 -1.42
C GLN A 107 -9.33 5.14 -2.26
N GLN A 108 -9.81 5.56 -3.43
CA GLN A 108 -10.55 4.68 -4.35
C GLN A 108 -9.67 3.54 -4.87
N GLU A 109 -8.43 3.83 -5.24
CA GLU A 109 -7.47 2.81 -5.70
C GLU A 109 -7.09 1.85 -4.57
N GLN A 110 -6.90 2.34 -3.33
CA GLN A 110 -6.66 1.51 -2.16
C GLN A 110 -7.85 0.57 -1.89
N ALA A 111 -9.07 1.09 -1.91
CA ALA A 111 -10.28 0.29 -1.73
C ALA A 111 -10.43 -0.79 -2.82
N ARG A 112 -10.13 -0.45 -4.08
CA ARG A 112 -10.15 -1.38 -5.21
C ARG A 112 -9.13 -2.51 -5.05
N ARG A 113 -7.90 -2.18 -4.67
CA ARG A 113 -6.84 -3.19 -4.39
C ARG A 113 -7.20 -4.09 -3.22
N ALA A 114 -7.78 -3.51 -2.17
CA ALA A 114 -8.24 -4.27 -1.02
C ALA A 114 -9.35 -5.25 -1.42
N GLN A 115 -10.34 -4.79 -2.19
CA GLN A 115 -11.43 -5.63 -2.68
C GLN A 115 -10.93 -6.79 -3.57
N ALA A 116 -9.95 -6.53 -4.44
CA ALA A 116 -9.34 -7.57 -5.28
C ALA A 116 -8.65 -8.67 -4.44
N SER A 117 -8.06 -8.31 -3.29
CA SER A 117 -7.36 -9.25 -2.41
C SER A 117 -8.27 -9.91 -1.37
N LEU A 118 -9.38 -9.27 -1.03
CA LEU A 118 -10.28 -9.65 0.06
C LEU A 118 -10.89 -11.03 -0.16
N GLN A 119 -11.40 -11.31 -1.36
CA GLN A 119 -12.07 -12.59 -1.64
C GLN A 119 -11.13 -13.78 -1.43
N GLN A 120 -9.90 -13.70 -1.93
CA GLN A 120 -8.91 -14.76 -1.75
C GLN A 120 -8.54 -14.94 -0.26
N THR A 121 -8.39 -13.84 0.47
CA THR A 121 -8.03 -13.87 1.89
C THR A 121 -9.15 -14.49 2.74
N ILE A 122 -10.42 -14.16 2.45
CA ILE A 122 -11.58 -14.78 3.10
C ILE A 122 -11.59 -16.29 2.87
N MET A 123 -11.37 -16.76 1.63
CA MET A 123 -11.34 -18.19 1.35
C MET A 123 -10.20 -18.90 2.11
N SER A 124 -9.01 -18.31 2.14
CA SER A 124 -7.89 -18.86 2.92
C SER A 124 -8.21 -18.91 4.41
N ALA A 125 -8.79 -17.85 4.98
CA ALA A 125 -9.19 -17.80 6.39
C ALA A 125 -10.24 -18.86 6.71
N GLN A 126 -11.26 -19.03 5.87
CA GLN A 126 -12.30 -20.05 6.02
C GLN A 126 -11.73 -21.47 6.01
N ALA A 127 -10.81 -21.75 5.07
CA ALA A 127 -10.16 -23.05 4.97
C ALA A 127 -9.31 -23.35 6.23
N GLN A 128 -8.51 -22.37 6.67
CA GLN A 128 -7.67 -22.53 7.86
C GLN A 128 -8.52 -22.71 9.14
N ILE A 129 -9.58 -21.91 9.32
CA ILE A 129 -10.51 -22.04 10.47
C ILE A 129 -11.16 -23.43 10.48
N SER A 130 -11.62 -23.91 9.33
CA SER A 130 -12.27 -25.22 9.22
C SER A 130 -11.29 -26.34 9.58
N ALA A 131 -10.09 -26.32 8.99
CA ALA A 131 -9.05 -27.32 9.28
C ALA A 131 -8.64 -27.32 10.76
N THR A 132 -8.44 -26.14 11.37
CA THR A 132 -8.11 -26.02 12.80
C THR A 132 -9.28 -26.52 13.68
N SER A 133 -10.51 -26.16 13.34
CA SER A 133 -11.71 -26.60 14.06
C SER A 133 -11.85 -28.13 14.06
N ASP A 134 -11.65 -28.76 12.91
CA ASP A 134 -11.71 -30.21 12.76
C ASP A 134 -10.61 -30.89 13.57
N TYR A 135 -9.38 -30.36 13.53
CA TYR A 135 -8.25 -30.87 14.30
C TYR A 135 -8.53 -30.86 15.81
N ILE A 136 -9.00 -29.72 16.33
CA ILE A 136 -9.35 -29.55 17.76
C ILE A 136 -10.50 -30.48 18.15
N THR A 137 -11.51 -30.61 17.29
CA THR A 137 -12.67 -31.46 17.55
C THR A 137 -12.28 -32.93 17.66
N ALA A 138 -11.42 -33.41 16.75
CA ALA A 138 -10.91 -34.79 16.76
C ALA A 138 -10.05 -35.11 18.00
N ARG A 139 -9.47 -34.10 18.66
CA ARG A 139 -8.51 -34.24 19.77
C ARG A 139 -8.92 -33.48 21.02
N ARG A 140 -10.23 -33.45 21.29
CA ARG A 140 -10.85 -32.67 22.38
C ARG A 140 -10.26 -32.89 23.78
N GLY A 141 -9.66 -34.05 24.04
CA GLY A 141 -9.03 -34.36 25.34
C GLY A 141 -7.60 -33.83 25.49
N GLY A 142 -6.87 -33.63 24.38
CA GLY A 142 -5.47 -33.22 24.37
C GLY A 142 -5.25 -31.75 24.02
N VAL A 143 -6.28 -30.99 23.63
CA VAL A 143 -6.16 -29.57 23.25
C VAL A 143 -6.63 -28.64 24.36
N GLY A 144 -5.79 -27.69 24.74
CA GLY A 144 -6.00 -26.69 25.78
C GLY A 144 -7.03 -25.61 25.44
N THR A 145 -7.32 -24.75 26.43
CA THR A 145 -8.31 -23.66 26.31
C THR A 145 -7.80 -22.50 25.46
N GLU A 146 -6.48 -22.28 25.40
CA GLU A 146 -5.89 -21.18 24.64
C GLU A 146 -6.11 -21.36 23.12
N ALA A 147 -5.81 -22.54 22.58
CA ALA A 147 -6.05 -22.85 21.17
C ALA A 147 -7.53 -22.64 20.76
N ARG A 148 -8.46 -23.04 21.63
CA ARG A 148 -9.91 -22.86 21.40
C ARG A 148 -10.31 -21.39 21.44
N THR A 149 -9.72 -20.63 22.36
CA THR A 149 -9.96 -19.18 22.49
C THR A 149 -9.49 -18.45 21.24
N ARG A 150 -8.29 -18.78 20.74
CA ARG A 150 -7.74 -18.24 19.48
C ARG A 150 -8.60 -18.60 18.27
N LEU A 151 -9.09 -19.83 18.18
CA LEU A 151 -10.01 -20.23 17.11
C LEU A 151 -11.32 -19.43 17.16
N ALA A 152 -11.90 -19.23 18.35
CA ALA A 152 -13.12 -18.43 18.50
C ALA A 152 -12.89 -16.95 18.15
N GLU A 153 -11.72 -16.39 18.47
CA GLU A 153 -11.33 -15.04 18.07
C GLU A 153 -11.17 -14.90 16.56
N SER A 154 -10.53 -15.89 15.93
CA SER A 154 -10.41 -15.97 14.48
C SER A 154 -11.78 -15.95 13.78
N GLN A 155 -12.73 -16.75 14.27
CA GLN A 155 -14.10 -16.79 13.74
C GLN A 155 -14.80 -15.43 13.85
N ARG A 156 -14.71 -14.78 15.03
CA ARG A 156 -15.27 -13.43 15.22
C ARG A 156 -14.68 -12.41 14.24
N ASN A 157 -13.37 -12.46 13.99
CA ASN A 157 -12.72 -11.57 13.04
C ASN A 157 -13.17 -11.83 11.60
N LEU A 158 -13.35 -13.09 11.21
CA LEU A 158 -13.86 -13.43 9.89
C LEU A 158 -15.31 -12.96 9.71
N ASP A 159 -16.17 -13.17 10.71
CA ASP A 159 -17.56 -12.74 10.67
C ASP A 159 -17.66 -11.21 10.55
N TYR A 160 -16.83 -10.49 11.31
CA TYR A 160 -16.75 -9.03 11.20
C TYR A 160 -16.28 -8.60 9.80
N ALA A 161 -15.20 -9.20 9.28
CA ALA A 161 -14.71 -8.92 7.92
C ALA A 161 -15.80 -9.12 6.85
N LEU A 162 -16.59 -10.20 6.96
CA LEU A 162 -17.72 -10.47 6.06
C LEU A 162 -18.80 -9.40 6.17
N SER A 163 -19.13 -8.97 7.39
CA SER A 163 -20.18 -7.97 7.64
C SER A 163 -19.87 -6.60 7.01
N ILE A 164 -18.59 -6.21 6.96
CA ILE A 164 -18.15 -4.91 6.42
C ILE A 164 -17.56 -5.01 5.01
N SER A 165 -17.47 -6.20 4.43
CA SER A 165 -16.80 -6.47 3.14
C SER A 165 -17.25 -5.59 1.97
N ARG A 166 -18.50 -5.14 1.98
CA ARG A 166 -19.08 -4.29 0.93
C ARG A 166 -18.94 -2.79 1.19
N THR A 167 -18.84 -2.39 2.45
CA THR A 167 -18.86 -0.97 2.86
C THR A 167 -17.46 -0.46 3.19
N ASP A 168 -16.57 -1.33 3.68
CA ASP A 168 -15.19 -1.01 4.02
C ASP A 168 -14.26 -2.20 3.69
N PRO A 169 -13.88 -2.36 2.41
CA PRO A 169 -13.04 -3.48 1.98
C PRO A 169 -11.61 -3.42 2.55
N VAL A 170 -11.10 -2.23 2.91
CA VAL A 170 -9.75 -2.05 3.47
C VAL A 170 -9.69 -2.62 4.88
N THR A 171 -10.66 -2.23 5.72
CA THR A 171 -10.77 -2.79 7.07
C THR A 171 -11.16 -4.26 7.01
N ALA A 172 -12.08 -4.66 6.12
CA ALA A 172 -12.44 -6.07 5.94
C ALA A 172 -11.23 -6.96 5.64
N LEU A 173 -10.35 -6.51 4.73
CA LEU A 173 -9.14 -7.26 4.37
C LEU A 173 -8.24 -7.45 5.58
N THR A 174 -8.06 -6.40 6.38
CA THR A 174 -7.27 -6.45 7.61
C THR A 174 -7.81 -7.48 8.59
N TYR A 175 -9.13 -7.50 8.84
CA TYR A 175 -9.74 -8.49 9.73
C TYR A 175 -9.71 -9.91 9.16
N ALA A 176 -9.84 -10.09 7.85
CA ALA A 176 -9.71 -11.40 7.21
C ALA A 176 -8.28 -11.95 7.34
N GLN A 177 -7.25 -11.10 7.18
CA GLN A 177 -5.86 -11.46 7.40
C GLN A 177 -5.60 -11.84 8.87
N GLN A 178 -6.14 -11.07 9.82
CA GLN A 178 -6.06 -11.39 11.25
C GLN A 178 -6.76 -12.70 11.58
N ALA A 179 -7.94 -12.95 11.02
CA ALA A 179 -8.67 -14.21 11.19
C ALA A 179 -7.80 -15.39 10.74
N HIS A 180 -7.22 -15.32 9.54
CA HIS A 180 -6.31 -16.35 9.03
C HIS A 180 -5.11 -16.57 9.97
N ALA A 181 -4.44 -15.50 10.43
CA ALA A 181 -3.30 -15.59 11.33
C ALA A 181 -3.67 -16.22 12.68
N LEU A 182 -4.80 -15.82 13.29
CA LEU A 182 -5.29 -16.41 14.55
C LEU A 182 -5.66 -17.89 14.40
N ALA A 183 -6.22 -18.29 13.25
CA ALA A 183 -6.52 -19.69 12.97
C ALA A 183 -5.25 -20.55 12.83
N ALA A 184 -4.18 -19.99 12.25
CA ALA A 184 -2.88 -20.64 12.18
C ALA A 184 -2.23 -20.77 13.57
N GLN A 185 -2.29 -19.73 14.40
CA GLN A 185 -1.82 -19.78 15.79
C GLN A 185 -2.59 -20.81 16.62
N ALA A 186 -3.92 -20.86 16.46
CA ALA A 186 -4.76 -21.86 17.11
C ALA A 186 -4.38 -23.30 16.71
N ALA A 187 -4.04 -23.54 15.43
CA ALA A 187 -3.55 -24.84 14.98
C ALA A 187 -2.20 -25.21 15.62
N GLN A 188 -1.26 -24.26 15.67
CA GLN A 188 0.06 -24.50 16.29
C GLN A 188 -0.05 -24.83 17.78
N LEU A 189 -0.86 -24.07 18.53
CA LEU A 189 -1.13 -24.33 19.94
C LEU A 189 -1.78 -25.71 20.13
N ALA A 190 -2.79 -26.02 19.31
CA ALA A 190 -3.47 -27.31 19.38
C ALA A 190 -2.53 -28.49 19.09
N GLN A 191 -1.60 -28.33 18.14
CA GLN A 191 -0.58 -29.34 17.83
C GLN A 191 0.38 -29.54 19.01
N ALA A 192 0.89 -28.45 19.58
CA ALA A 192 1.79 -28.50 20.73
C ALA A 192 1.13 -29.13 21.96
N ASP A 193 -0.13 -28.81 22.23
CA ASP A 193 -0.90 -29.38 23.35
C ASP A 193 -1.05 -30.91 23.21
N VAL A 194 -1.33 -31.39 21.99
CA VAL A 194 -1.48 -32.83 21.71
C VAL A 194 -0.14 -33.56 21.81
N GLU A 195 0.94 -32.99 21.27
CA GLU A 195 2.29 -33.55 21.39
C GLU A 195 2.72 -33.68 22.86
N HIS A 196 2.41 -32.66 23.67
CA HIS A 196 2.65 -32.71 25.11
C HIS A 196 1.81 -33.83 25.77
N PHE A 197 0.51 -33.88 25.48
CA PHE A 197 -0.41 -34.87 26.04
C PHE A 197 0.00 -36.33 25.71
N ASP A 198 0.37 -36.60 24.46
CA ASP A 198 0.84 -37.92 24.02
C ASP A 198 2.18 -38.29 24.70
N GLY A 199 3.05 -37.31 24.95
CA GLY A 199 4.29 -37.48 25.70
C GLY A 199 4.10 -37.96 27.15
N TYR A 200 3.07 -37.47 27.85
CA TYR A 200 2.71 -37.96 29.19
C TYR A 200 2.01 -39.32 29.15
N ALA A 201 1.12 -39.54 28.18
CA ALA A 201 0.43 -40.82 28.02
C ALA A 201 1.41 -41.98 27.77
N ASN A 202 2.49 -41.73 27.03
CA ASN A 202 3.50 -42.74 26.73
C ASN A 202 4.54 -42.96 27.86
N GLN A 203 4.63 -42.06 28.85
CA GLN A 203 5.50 -42.23 30.03
C GLN A 203 4.81 -42.98 31.18
N GLY A 204 3.48 -43.10 31.16
CA GLY A 204 2.68 -43.84 32.14
C GLY A 204 2.60 -45.35 31.93
N PHE A 205 3.02 -45.88 30.78
CA PHE A 205 2.98 -47.32 30.44
C PHE A 205 4.38 -47.95 30.28
N GLY A 206 5.42 -47.35 30.85
CA GLY A 206 6.80 -47.84 30.69
C GLY A 206 7.67 -47.87 31.95
N ARG A 207 7.21 -47.36 33.11
CA ARG A 207 8.08 -47.26 34.29
C ARG A 207 7.31 -47.30 35.62
N GLY A 208 7.03 -48.50 36.12
CA GLY A 208 6.63 -48.70 37.51
C GLY A 208 5.44 -49.63 37.70
N GLY A 209 5.66 -50.93 37.57
CA GLY A 209 4.66 -51.97 37.82
C GLY A 209 5.32 -53.31 38.09
N MET A 210 6.05 -53.39 39.20
CA MET A 210 6.39 -54.64 39.87
C MET A 210 5.07 -55.40 40.15
N PHE A 211 5.02 -56.71 39.87
CA PHE A 211 3.92 -57.67 40.09
C PHE A 211 2.84 -57.80 38.97
N GLY A 212 2.81 -58.97 38.30
CA GLY A 212 1.60 -59.44 37.62
C GLY A 212 1.76 -60.45 36.49
N GLY A 213 2.12 -61.70 36.82
CA GLY A 213 1.59 -62.90 36.14
C GLY A 213 1.96 -63.16 34.68
N GLY A 214 2.92 -64.07 34.49
CA GLY A 214 3.04 -64.79 33.22
C GLY A 214 1.84 -65.72 32.99
N GLY A 215 1.42 -65.82 31.73
CA GLY A 215 0.58 -66.93 31.27
C GLY A 215 -0.52 -66.52 30.30
N GLY A 216 -0.52 -67.15 29.13
CA GLY A 216 -1.76 -67.39 28.37
C GLY A 216 -1.86 -66.60 27.07
N GLY A 217 -1.62 -67.30 25.96
CA GLY A 217 -1.83 -66.79 24.62
C GLY A 217 -3.28 -66.41 24.32
N GLY A 218 -3.44 -65.48 23.39
CA GLY A 218 -4.71 -65.06 22.86
C GLY A 218 -4.50 -64.40 21.51
N LEU A 219 -4.62 -65.21 20.46
CA LEU A 219 -4.77 -64.80 19.07
C LEU A 219 -5.92 -63.78 18.95
N GLY A 220 -5.57 -62.52 18.76
CA GLY A 220 -6.52 -61.42 18.56
C GLY A 220 -6.00 -60.39 17.56
N GLY A 221 -5.16 -60.82 16.62
CA GLY A 221 -4.71 -60.02 15.49
C GLY A 221 -5.44 -60.47 14.23
N ALA A 222 -6.52 -59.79 13.87
CA ALA A 222 -7.14 -59.94 12.56
C ALA A 222 -8.09 -58.78 12.24
N ILE A 223 -7.69 -58.01 11.23
CA ILE A 223 -8.56 -57.51 10.16
C ILE A 223 -9.44 -56.30 10.50
N LEU A 224 -9.02 -55.13 10.04
CA LEU A 224 -9.84 -54.17 9.28
C LEU A 224 -8.94 -53.24 8.45
N GLY A 225 -8.14 -53.85 7.57
CA GLY A 225 -7.49 -53.17 6.45
C GLY A 225 -8.31 -53.37 5.18
N GLY A 226 -9.09 -52.35 4.81
CA GLY A 226 -9.59 -52.12 3.44
C GLY A 226 -8.97 -50.80 2.97
N ILE A 227 -7.99 -50.78 2.07
CA ILE A 227 -8.13 -50.77 0.60
C ILE A 227 -9.35 -49.90 0.21
N LEU A 228 -9.20 -48.69 -0.36
CA LEU A 228 -8.84 -48.44 -1.76
C LEU A 228 -8.65 -46.92 -2.05
N ILE A 229 -7.71 -46.62 -2.96
CA ILE A 229 -7.65 -45.48 -3.90
C ILE A 229 -7.25 -44.10 -3.34
N ASN A 230 -5.97 -43.72 -3.53
CA ASN A 230 -5.61 -42.59 -4.43
C ASN A 230 -4.07 -42.46 -4.63
N SER A 231 -3.43 -43.47 -5.22
CA SER A 231 -1.99 -43.43 -5.55
C SER A 231 -1.73 -43.66 -7.05
N ILE A 232 -2.51 -42.97 -7.90
CA ILE A 232 -2.41 -43.09 -9.37
C ILE A 232 -1.89 -41.84 -10.10
N LEU A 233 -1.19 -40.92 -9.42
CA LEU A 233 -0.76 -39.65 -10.03
C LEU A 233 0.70 -39.23 -9.76
N ASN A 234 1.63 -40.18 -9.58
CA ASN A 234 3.03 -39.83 -9.78
C ASN A 234 3.88 -41.02 -10.21
N GLY A 235 4.11 -41.13 -11.52
CA GLY A 235 4.83 -42.27 -12.12
C GLY A 235 5.11 -42.11 -13.62
N GLY A 236 5.73 -41.00 -14.03
CA GLY A 236 6.44 -40.88 -15.32
C GLY A 236 7.94 -40.75 -15.04
N HIS A 237 8.77 -41.77 -15.27
CA HIS A 237 9.49 -42.02 -16.53
C HIS A 237 10.22 -40.75 -17.02
N GLY A 238 11.54 -40.65 -17.14
CA GLY A 238 12.57 -41.65 -17.42
C GLY A 238 13.37 -41.18 -18.64
N GLY A 239 14.67 -40.91 -18.44
CA GLY A 239 15.69 -40.86 -19.50
C GLY A 239 15.71 -39.62 -20.42
N TRP A 240 16.91 -39.12 -20.72
CA TRP A 240 17.52 -39.06 -22.05
C TRP A 240 18.73 -38.13 -21.97
N GLY A 241 19.92 -38.71 -22.13
CA GLY A 241 21.15 -37.97 -22.36
C GLY A 241 21.37 -37.70 -23.85
N GLY A 242 22.24 -36.73 -24.11
CA GLY A 242 23.09 -36.69 -25.31
C GLY A 242 22.66 -35.74 -26.43
N GLY A 243 23.61 -34.86 -26.79
CA GLY A 243 23.92 -34.59 -28.20
C GLY A 243 23.48 -33.24 -28.79
N GLY A 244 24.43 -32.32 -28.91
CA GLY A 244 24.97 -31.84 -30.19
C GLY A 244 24.12 -31.00 -31.16
N GLY A 245 24.75 -29.94 -31.68
CA GLY A 245 24.36 -29.17 -32.88
C GLY A 245 23.68 -27.86 -32.53
N GLY A 246 24.17 -26.67 -32.91
CA GLY A 246 24.72 -26.29 -34.21
C GLY A 246 23.59 -25.73 -35.09
N TRP A 247 23.87 -24.70 -35.88
CA TRP A 247 22.97 -23.94 -36.79
C TRP A 247 22.08 -22.90 -36.06
N GLY A 248 22.11 -21.60 -36.36
CA GLY A 248 22.61 -20.90 -37.52
C GLY A 248 21.49 -20.04 -38.12
N ASP A 249 21.72 -18.73 -38.09
CA ASP A 249 21.25 -17.70 -39.04
C ASP A 249 19.88 -17.02 -38.96
N GLY A 250 19.96 -15.69 -39.09
CA GLY A 250 18.98 -14.77 -39.67
C GLY A 250 17.93 -14.21 -38.70
N GLY A 251 17.87 -12.92 -38.36
CA GLY A 251 18.55 -11.73 -38.87
C GLY A 251 17.68 -10.50 -38.57
N GLY A 252 18.31 -9.32 -38.46
CA GLY A 252 17.67 -8.05 -38.82
C GLY A 252 17.36 -7.04 -37.71
N GLY A 253 18.21 -6.01 -37.64
CA GLY A 253 17.88 -4.65 -37.14
C GLY A 253 18.38 -4.35 -35.72
N GLY A 254 19.30 -3.43 -35.44
CA GLY A 254 19.92 -2.36 -36.23
C GLY A 254 19.90 -1.05 -35.43
N GLY A 255 21.06 -0.65 -34.87
CA GLY A 255 21.40 0.68 -34.32
C GLY A 255 20.59 1.12 -33.08
N TRP A 256 21.11 1.75 -32.03
CA TRP A 256 22.25 2.65 -31.80
C TRP A 256 22.60 2.48 -30.29
N GLY A 257 23.84 2.40 -29.80
CA GLY A 257 25.02 3.19 -30.13
C GLY A 257 25.03 4.47 -29.28
N GLY A 258 25.61 4.41 -28.07
CA GLY A 258 25.72 5.57 -27.18
C GLY A 258 26.37 5.28 -25.82
N ASP A 259 27.68 5.08 -25.83
CA ASP A 259 28.56 5.10 -24.66
C ASP A 259 28.70 6.52 -24.06
N SER A 260 28.65 6.60 -22.74
CA SER A 260 29.41 7.56 -21.91
C SER A 260 29.29 7.05 -20.46
N GLY A 261 30.33 6.54 -19.83
CA GLY A 261 31.55 7.27 -19.49
C GLY A 261 31.37 7.80 -18.06
N GLY A 262 31.95 7.08 -17.09
CA GLY A 262 31.63 7.24 -15.67
C GLY A 262 32.25 8.43 -14.97
N PHE A 263 31.87 8.61 -13.70
CA PHE A 263 32.65 9.28 -12.67
C PHE A 263 32.41 8.59 -11.33
N GLY A 264 33.46 7.93 -10.83
CA GLY A 264 33.65 7.72 -9.40
C GLY A 264 34.25 8.97 -8.78
N GLY A 265 33.92 9.22 -7.51
CA GLY A 265 34.48 10.33 -6.74
C GLY A 265 33.94 10.35 -5.32
N ASP A 266 34.80 9.94 -4.39
CA ASP A 266 34.72 10.14 -2.95
C ASP A 266 34.30 11.56 -2.55
N MET A 267 33.32 11.65 -1.65
CA MET A 267 33.25 12.63 -0.56
C MET A 267 32.53 11.92 0.59
N GLY A 268 33.14 11.65 1.74
CA GLY A 268 33.90 12.60 2.56
C GLY A 268 33.02 12.93 3.76
N GLY A 269 33.40 12.40 4.93
CA GLY A 269 32.64 12.51 6.17
C GLY A 269 32.42 13.94 6.63
N GLY A 270 31.31 14.14 7.35
CA GLY A 270 30.99 15.37 8.06
C GLY A 270 30.54 15.04 9.47
N ASP A 271 31.38 15.42 10.43
CA ASP A 271 31.19 15.38 11.87
C ASP A 271 29.85 15.99 12.34
N PHE A 272 29.20 15.29 13.27
CA PHE A 272 28.18 15.87 14.14
C PHE A 272 28.87 16.73 15.21
N GLY A 273 29.14 17.99 14.86
CA GLY A 273 29.58 19.00 15.81
C GLY A 273 28.44 19.38 16.76
N GLY A 274 28.50 18.88 17.99
CA GLY A 274 27.69 19.33 19.11
C GLY A 274 28.04 20.78 19.48
N GLY A 275 27.02 21.64 19.47
CA GLY A 275 27.11 23.03 19.92
C GLY A 275 26.64 23.17 21.36
N ASP A 276 27.53 23.73 22.17
CA ASP A 276 27.42 24.19 23.56
C ASP A 276 26.05 24.72 24.01
N PHE A 277 25.55 24.18 25.13
CA PHE A 277 24.68 24.89 26.06
C PHE A 277 25.57 25.57 27.11
N GLY A 278 25.89 26.85 26.89
CA GLY A 278 26.67 27.65 27.83
C GLY A 278 26.26 29.12 27.75
N GLY A 279 25.61 29.62 28.80
CA GLY A 279 25.24 31.03 28.89
C GLY A 279 24.30 31.32 30.05
N GLY A 280 24.82 31.17 31.28
CA GLY A 280 24.16 31.62 32.49
C GLY A 280 24.41 33.09 32.81
N ASP A 281 23.46 33.62 33.58
CA ASP A 281 23.59 34.58 34.68
C ASP A 281 23.64 36.10 34.43
N SER A 282 22.95 36.78 35.36
CA SER A 282 23.02 38.17 35.82
C SER A 282 22.53 39.25 34.85
N GLY A 283 21.60 40.13 35.19
CA GLY A 283 21.12 40.61 36.49
C GLY A 283 21.04 42.13 36.40
N SER A 284 19.96 42.74 36.91
CA SER A 284 19.96 44.09 37.49
C SER A 284 18.59 44.38 38.10
N PHE A 285 18.68 44.97 39.28
CA PHE A 285 17.69 45.42 40.24
C PHE A 285 16.64 46.39 39.70
#